data_AF-A0A2E4FD78-F1
#
_entry.id   AF-A0A2E4FD78-F1
#
_cell.length_a   1.000
_cell.length_b   1.000
_cell.length_c   1.000
_cell.angle_alpha   90.00
_cell.angle_beta   90.00
_cell.angle_gamma   90.00
#
_symmetry.space_group_name_H-M   'P 1'
#
loop_
_entity.id
_entity.type
_entity.pdbx_description
1 polymer ?
#
loop_
_entity_poly.entity_id
_entity_poly.type
_entity_poly.pdbx_seq_one_letter_code
_entity_poly.pdbx_strand_id
1 'polypeptide(L)'
;MGGRLSRTWRGGLVRLMCAFVLCYTGGLAQAGSKTQEPKPETFHTDVIFLDVVQATRGIALYKRVIGLAPGARVAIGKDPKSMVAHDTPERLARFRVLVSMLDHAHKSEERIYVRPVAHMLPSDLARLVLDVMNPKARGRMILVPDDRSGKLVVRTPSAVYKKLDLLIRRLDIPSRTRPSTHVIPAPEAP
;
A
#
# COMPACT_ATOMS: atom_id res chain seq x y z
N MET A 1 -47.30 -53.52 -43.26
CA MET A 1 -47.07 -52.41 -44.21
C MET A 1 -45.83 -51.67 -43.70
N GLY A 2 -44.61 -52.05 -44.08
CA GLY A 2 -43.89 -51.62 -45.31
C GLY A 2 -43.40 -50.17 -45.15
N GLY A 3 -42.13 -49.76 -45.15
CA GLY A 3 -40.83 -50.38 -45.47
C GLY A 3 -39.95 -49.36 -46.23
N ARG A 4 -38.68 -49.16 -45.83
CA ARG A 4 -37.46 -48.82 -46.63
C ARG A 4 -36.36 -48.24 -45.71
N LEU A 5 -35.21 -48.91 -45.51
CA LEU A 5 -33.98 -48.91 -46.35
C LEU A 5 -33.44 -47.49 -46.58
N SER A 6 -32.18 -47.12 -46.35
CA SER A 6 -30.89 -47.80 -46.64
C SER A 6 -29.77 -47.05 -45.86
N ARG A 7 -28.74 -47.72 -45.31
CA ARG A 7 -27.37 -47.91 -45.88
C ARG A 7 -26.68 -46.60 -46.31
N THR A 8 -25.41 -46.28 -46.02
CA THR A 8 -24.22 -47.05 -45.60
C THR A 8 -22.99 -46.11 -45.54
N TRP A 9 -21.97 -46.49 -44.75
CA TRP A 9 -20.51 -46.39 -45.05
C TRP A 9 -19.83 -45.00 -45.00
N ARG A 10 -18.59 -44.78 -44.54
CA ARG A 10 -17.38 -45.60 -44.27
C ARG A 10 -16.71 -45.04 -42.99
N GLY A 11 -16.22 -45.84 -42.05
CA GLY A 11 -14.91 -46.52 -42.12
C GLY A 11 -13.90 -45.66 -41.35
N GLY A 12 -13.14 -46.13 -40.36
CA GLY A 12 -12.95 -47.45 -39.78
C GLY A 12 -11.62 -47.41 -39.02
N LEU A 13 -11.54 -48.23 -37.97
CA LEU A 13 -10.38 -49.08 -37.63
C LEU A 13 -9.02 -48.37 -37.37
N VAL A 14 -8.22 -48.68 -36.35
CA VAL A 14 -8.10 -49.83 -35.45
C VAL A 14 -6.87 -49.51 -34.56
N ARG A 15 -6.68 -49.96 -33.32
CA ARG A 15 -6.26 -51.31 -32.88
C ARG A 15 -6.15 -51.23 -31.34
N LEU A 16 -6.88 -52.05 -30.59
CA LEU A 16 -6.43 -53.33 -29.99
C LEU A 16 -5.37 -53.11 -28.89
N MET A 17 -5.76 -53.37 -27.63
CA MET A 17 -5.34 -54.55 -26.84
C MET A 17 -3.88 -54.52 -26.40
N CYS A 18 -3.44 -55.10 -25.29
CA CYS A 18 -3.96 -55.69 -24.06
C CYS A 18 -2.66 -56.26 -23.46
N ALA A 19 -2.51 -56.20 -22.14
CA ALA A 19 -1.63 -57.06 -21.33
C ALA A 19 -0.15 -57.24 -21.77
N PHE A 20 0.79 -56.85 -20.91
CA PHE A 20 1.76 -57.83 -20.44
C PHE A 20 2.39 -57.40 -19.12
N VAL A 21 2.42 -58.36 -18.21
CA VAL A 21 2.89 -58.32 -16.86
C VAL A 21 4.37 -58.74 -16.85
N LEU A 22 5.13 -58.12 -15.95
CA LEU A 22 6.45 -58.48 -15.41
C LEU A 22 7.72 -58.32 -16.26
N CYS A 23 8.62 -57.55 -15.67
CA CYS A 23 10.00 -57.91 -15.28
C CYS A 23 11.15 -57.09 -15.90
N TYR A 24 12.06 -56.75 -14.98
CA TYR A 24 13.46 -56.37 -15.15
C TYR A 24 13.86 -54.89 -15.31
N THR A 25 14.40 -54.41 -14.18
CA THR A 25 15.65 -53.62 -14.04
C THR A 25 15.70 -52.18 -14.51
N GLY A 26 15.98 -51.31 -13.54
CA GLY A 26 16.96 -50.25 -13.74
C GLY A 26 16.47 -48.87 -13.36
N GLY A 27 17.13 -48.29 -12.36
CA GLY A 27 17.18 -46.84 -12.22
C GLY A 27 16.34 -46.29 -11.08
N LEU A 28 16.89 -46.38 -9.87
CA LEU A 28 16.73 -45.34 -8.86
C LEU A 28 17.13 -43.99 -9.51
N ALA A 29 16.15 -43.27 -10.05
CA ALA A 29 16.33 -41.88 -10.44
C ALA A 29 16.42 -41.07 -9.14
N GLN A 30 17.66 -40.96 -8.64
CA GLN A 30 18.08 -39.95 -7.69
C GLN A 30 17.47 -38.61 -8.12
N ALA A 31 16.57 -38.08 -7.30
CA ALA A 31 16.33 -36.65 -7.23
C ALA A 31 17.61 -36.03 -6.62
N GLY A 32 18.65 -35.96 -7.44
CA GLY A 32 19.85 -35.20 -7.16
C GLY A 32 19.45 -33.75 -7.06
N SER A 33 19.37 -33.25 -5.83
CA SER A 33 19.55 -31.83 -5.55
C SER A 33 20.75 -31.37 -6.36
N LYS A 34 20.54 -30.51 -7.35
CA LYS A 34 21.63 -29.81 -8.01
C LYS A 34 22.35 -29.04 -6.91
N THR A 35 23.43 -29.62 -6.41
CA THR A 35 24.45 -28.91 -5.65
C THR A 35 25.00 -27.88 -6.62
N GLN A 36 24.47 -26.66 -6.54
CA GLN A 36 25.07 -25.51 -7.20
C GLN A 36 26.48 -25.40 -6.62
N GLU A 37 27.48 -25.72 -7.43
CA GLU A 37 28.84 -25.23 -7.21
C GLU A 37 28.75 -23.73 -6.91
N PRO A 38 29.45 -23.23 -5.87
CA PRO A 38 29.43 -21.81 -5.57
C PRO A 38 30.08 -21.09 -6.75
N LYS A 39 29.23 -20.55 -7.63
CA LYS A 39 29.65 -19.59 -8.65
C LYS A 39 30.50 -18.55 -7.92
N PRO A 40 31.71 -18.21 -8.41
CA PRO A 40 32.55 -17.22 -7.74
C PRO A 40 31.70 -15.98 -7.50
N GLU A 41 31.52 -15.66 -6.22
CA GLU A 41 30.61 -14.60 -5.80
C GLU A 41 31.20 -13.27 -6.27
N THR A 42 30.81 -12.84 -7.47
CA THR A 42 31.17 -11.52 -7.98
C THR A 42 30.41 -10.49 -7.15
N PHE A 43 31.15 -9.70 -6.39
CA PHE A 43 30.60 -8.57 -5.65
C PHE A 43 30.49 -7.35 -6.56
N HIS A 44 29.35 -6.67 -6.49
CA HIS A 44 29.11 -5.41 -7.19
C HIS A 44 28.80 -4.31 -6.18
N THR A 45 29.26 -3.10 -6.46
CA THR A 45 28.89 -1.90 -5.70
C THR A 45 27.78 -1.18 -6.44
N ASP A 46 26.60 -1.13 -5.85
CA ASP A 46 25.47 -0.37 -6.38
C ASP A 46 25.10 0.78 -5.44
N VAL A 47 24.78 1.92 -6.05
CA VAL A 47 24.16 3.05 -5.37
C VAL A 47 22.65 2.93 -5.51
N ILE A 48 21.96 2.89 -4.38
CA ILE A 48 20.51 2.75 -4.30
C ILE A 48 19.93 4.07 -3.77
N PHE A 49 19.08 4.67 -4.58
CA PHE A 49 18.36 5.89 -4.22
C PHE A 49 17.03 5.52 -3.56
N LEU A 50 16.69 6.26 -2.51
CA LEU A 50 15.47 6.12 -1.72
C LEU A 50 14.68 7.44 -1.82
N ASP A 51 13.40 7.41 -2.17
CA ASP A 51 12.60 8.64 -2.29
C ASP A 51 12.17 9.17 -0.91
N VAL A 52 11.55 8.29 -0.12
CA VAL A 52 10.91 8.62 1.16
C VAL A 52 11.70 8.09 2.34
N VAL A 53 12.25 6.87 2.22
CA VAL A 53 12.98 6.22 3.31
C VAL A 53 14.37 6.82 3.46
N GLN A 54 14.78 7.15 4.69
CA GLN A 54 16.17 7.56 4.95
C GLN A 54 17.14 6.39 4.84
N ALA A 55 18.35 6.65 4.35
CA ALA A 55 19.43 5.66 4.20
C ALA A 55 19.72 4.90 5.49
N THR A 56 19.68 5.56 6.65
CA THR A 56 19.86 4.91 7.96
C THR A 56 18.86 3.78 8.20
N ARG A 57 17.59 4.01 7.83
CA ARG A 57 16.53 3.01 7.96
C ARG A 57 16.65 1.93 6.88
N GLY A 58 17.07 2.30 5.67
CA GLY A 58 17.39 1.36 4.59
C GLY A 58 18.49 0.37 4.98
N ILE A 59 19.56 0.83 5.62
CA ILE A 59 20.64 -0.02 6.13
C ILE A 59 20.14 -0.98 7.21
N ALA A 60 19.33 -0.50 8.15
CA ALA A 60 18.75 -1.35 9.19
C ALA A 60 17.87 -2.46 8.59
N LEU A 61 17.09 -2.14 7.55
CA LEU A 61 16.25 -3.10 6.83
C LEU A 61 17.09 -4.13 6.07
N TYR A 62 18.12 -3.67 5.37
CA TYR A 62 19.04 -4.54 4.66
C TYR A 62 19.67 -5.57 5.61
N LYS A 63 20.20 -5.10 6.75
CA LYS A 63 20.80 -5.97 7.78
C LYS A 63 19.82 -6.99 8.35
N ARG A 64 18.55 -6.61 8.49
CA ARG A 64 17.51 -7.46 9.09
C ARG A 64 16.92 -8.49 8.12
N VAL A 65 16.69 -8.11 6.86
CA VAL A 65 15.94 -8.93 5.90
C VAL A 65 16.86 -9.79 5.04
N ILE A 66 18.02 -9.25 4.65
CA ILE A 66 18.95 -9.93 3.75
C ILE A 66 20.14 -10.53 4.52
N GLY A 67 20.49 -9.92 5.66
CA GLY A 67 21.65 -10.31 6.46
C GLY A 67 22.95 -9.74 5.87
N LEU A 68 24.01 -9.72 6.66
CA LEU A 68 25.36 -9.35 6.21
C LEU A 68 26.11 -10.64 5.84
N ALA A 69 26.33 -10.87 4.55
CA ALA A 69 27.22 -11.92 4.09
C ALA A 69 28.69 -11.54 4.42
N PRO A 70 29.59 -12.52 4.60
CA PRO A 70 31.02 -12.24 4.78
C PRO A 70 31.56 -11.52 3.53
N GLY A 71 32.00 -10.26 3.68
CA GLY A 71 32.45 -9.39 2.58
C GLY A 71 31.42 -8.38 2.08
N ALA A 72 30.15 -8.50 2.50
CA ALA A 72 29.14 -7.49 2.20
C ALA A 72 29.37 -6.21 3.02
N ARG A 73 29.31 -5.05 2.36
CA ARG A 73 29.46 -3.75 3.01
C ARG A 73 28.31 -2.85 2.62
N VAL A 74 27.77 -2.14 3.59
CA VAL A 74 26.70 -1.18 3.35
C VAL A 74 27.01 0.11 4.08
N ALA A 75 26.98 1.21 3.35
CA ALA A 75 27.26 2.54 3.85
C ALA A 75 26.17 3.52 3.43
N ILE A 76 26.05 4.61 4.19
CA ILE A 76 25.24 5.75 3.78
C ILE A 76 25.97 6.43 2.62
N GLY A 77 25.23 6.80 1.58
CA GLY A 77 25.77 7.56 0.46
C GLY A 77 26.09 8.99 0.85
N LYS A 78 26.44 9.81 -0.13
CA LYS A 78 26.69 11.25 0.09
C LYS A 78 25.43 11.97 0.59
N ASP A 79 24.26 11.48 0.20
CA ASP A 79 22.97 12.04 0.59
C ASP A 79 22.29 11.14 1.62
N PRO A 80 21.51 11.70 2.57
CA PRO A 80 20.75 10.91 3.54
C PRO A 80 19.65 10.04 2.89
N LYS A 81 19.41 10.22 1.59
CA LYS A 81 18.47 9.46 0.75
C LYS A 81 19.16 8.49 -0.22
N SER A 82 20.48 8.40 -0.18
CA SER A 82 21.23 7.42 -0.97
C SER A 82 21.96 6.46 -0.03
N MET A 83 22.02 5.19 -0.41
CA MET A 83 22.84 4.20 0.27
C MET A 83 23.68 3.44 -0.75
N VAL A 84 24.89 3.07 -0.36
CA VAL A 84 25.82 2.30 -1.18
C VAL A 84 25.89 0.91 -0.59
N ALA A 85 25.61 -0.10 -1.41
CA ALA A 85 25.66 -1.50 -1.02
C ALA A 85 26.64 -2.25 -1.93
N HIS A 86 27.60 -2.91 -1.30
CA HIS A 86 28.55 -3.82 -1.93
C HIS A 86 28.18 -5.25 -1.53
N ASP A 87 27.58 -5.99 -2.46
CA ASP A 87 27.12 -7.36 -2.24
C ASP A 87 26.98 -8.12 -3.57
N THR A 88 26.53 -9.37 -3.53
CA THR A 88 26.23 -10.14 -4.74
C THR A 88 25.01 -9.58 -5.50
N PRO A 89 24.99 -9.66 -6.84
CA PRO A 89 23.95 -9.03 -7.65
C PRO A 89 22.54 -9.58 -7.36
N GLU A 90 22.42 -10.86 -7.00
CA GLU A 90 21.15 -11.48 -6.62
C GLU A 90 20.57 -10.93 -5.30
N ARG A 91 21.45 -10.57 -4.36
CA ARG A 91 21.05 -9.98 -3.08
C ARG A 91 20.66 -8.52 -3.27
N LEU A 92 21.43 -7.78 -4.06
CA LEU A 92 21.10 -6.40 -4.45
C LEU A 92 19.78 -6.31 -5.22
N ALA A 93 19.52 -7.24 -6.15
CA ALA A 93 18.26 -7.29 -6.90
C ALA A 93 17.06 -7.53 -5.96
N ARG A 94 17.17 -8.49 -5.03
CA ARG A 94 16.13 -8.74 -4.01
C ARG A 94 15.91 -7.51 -3.13
N PHE A 95 16.99 -6.85 -2.71
CA PHE A 95 16.89 -5.64 -1.91
C PHE A 95 16.17 -4.51 -2.65
N ARG A 96 16.48 -4.29 -3.94
CA ARG A 96 15.80 -3.29 -4.76
C ARG A 96 14.30 -3.49 -4.81
N VAL A 97 13.84 -4.74 -4.96
CA VAL A 97 12.41 -5.07 -4.96
C VAL A 97 11.77 -4.79 -3.60
N LEU A 98 12.44 -5.14 -2.50
CA LEU A 98 11.94 -4.86 -1.16
C LEU A 98 11.87 -3.36 -0.86
N VAL A 99 12.92 -2.64 -1.24
CA VAL A 99 12.99 -1.18 -1.11
C VAL A 99 11.91 -0.53 -1.93
N SER A 100 11.71 -0.93 -3.19
CA SER A 100 10.66 -0.33 -4.02
C SER A 100 9.28 -0.56 -3.39
N MET A 101 8.96 -1.76 -2.92
CA MET A 101 7.68 -2.03 -2.23
C MET A 101 7.49 -1.14 -1.00
N LEU A 102 8.53 -0.94 -0.20
CA LEU A 102 8.45 -0.13 1.02
C LEU A 102 8.39 1.38 0.73
N ASP A 103 9.16 1.85 -0.25
CA ASP A 103 9.21 3.26 -0.61
C ASP A 103 7.88 3.72 -1.23
N HIS A 104 7.19 2.84 -1.98
CA HIS A 104 5.82 3.08 -2.42
C HIS A 104 4.81 3.07 -1.27
N ALA A 105 4.97 2.18 -0.28
CA ALA A 105 4.11 2.16 0.91
C ALA A 105 4.25 3.44 1.78
N HIS A 106 5.40 4.10 1.71
CA HIS A 106 5.69 5.33 2.43
C HIS A 106 5.56 6.60 1.60
N LYS A 107 5.38 6.53 0.26
CA LYS A 107 4.80 7.60 -0.55
C LYS A 107 3.39 7.84 -0.04
N SER A 108 3.35 8.55 1.08
CA SER A 108 2.20 9.03 1.79
C SER A 108 1.31 9.66 0.74
N GLU A 109 0.17 9.01 0.47
CA GLU A 109 -0.94 9.56 -0.32
C GLU A 109 -1.57 10.78 0.38
N GLU A 110 -0.75 11.63 0.99
CA GLU A 110 -1.15 12.90 1.54
C GLU A 110 -1.49 13.79 0.37
N ARG A 111 -2.78 13.85 0.10
CA ARG A 111 -3.36 14.75 -0.88
C ARG A 111 -3.92 15.96 -0.14
N ILE A 112 -3.92 17.07 -0.85
CA ILE A 112 -4.57 18.30 -0.40
C ILE A 112 -6.00 18.27 -0.91
N TYR A 113 -6.94 18.44 0.01
CA TYR A 113 -8.36 18.54 -0.25
C TYR A 113 -8.83 19.92 0.18
N VAL A 114 -9.63 20.58 -0.65
CA VAL A 114 -10.26 21.86 -0.32
C VAL A 114 -11.75 21.62 -0.21
N ARG A 115 -12.32 21.85 0.97
CA ARG A 115 -13.74 21.61 1.23
C ARG A 115 -14.44 22.91 1.64
N PRO A 116 -15.54 23.30 0.98
CA PRO A 116 -16.37 24.42 1.44
C PRO A 116 -17.13 24.04 2.72
N VAL A 117 -17.31 25.01 3.61
CA VAL A 117 -18.09 24.91 4.85
C VAL A 117 -19.29 25.83 4.72
N ALA A 118 -20.50 25.32 5.01
CA ALA A 118 -21.75 26.00 4.66
C ALA A 118 -22.42 26.72 5.84
N HIS A 119 -22.38 26.15 7.03
CA HIS A 119 -23.19 26.59 8.16
C HIS A 119 -22.37 27.04 9.37
N MET A 120 -21.10 26.61 9.46
CA MET A 120 -20.20 26.92 10.56
C MET A 120 -18.98 27.72 10.08
N LEU A 121 -18.33 28.45 10.99
CA LEU A 121 -17.01 29.03 10.72
C LEU A 121 -15.97 27.91 10.53
N PRO A 122 -15.14 27.94 9.48
CA PRO A 122 -14.09 26.95 9.26
C PRO A 122 -13.14 26.78 10.45
N SER A 123 -12.81 27.85 11.17
CA SER A 123 -11.99 27.81 12.38
C SER A 123 -12.63 27.03 13.52
N ASP A 124 -13.91 27.24 13.79
CA ASP A 124 -14.65 26.48 14.81
C ASP A 124 -14.83 25.02 14.40
N LEU A 125 -15.14 24.77 13.13
CA LEU A 125 -15.20 23.42 12.60
C LEU A 125 -13.85 22.70 12.74
N ALA A 126 -12.73 23.36 12.44
CA ALA A 126 -11.41 22.78 12.59
C ALA A 126 -11.10 22.42 14.05
N ARG A 127 -11.49 23.27 15.02
CA ARG A 127 -11.35 22.96 16.46
C ARG A 127 -12.16 21.73 16.84
N LEU A 128 -13.44 21.68 16.48
CA LEU A 128 -14.32 20.54 16.78
C LEU A 128 -13.83 19.24 16.14
N VAL A 129 -13.38 19.32 14.88
CA VAL A 129 -12.80 18.16 14.18
C VAL A 129 -11.56 17.66 14.91
N LEU A 130 -10.67 18.57 15.33
CA LEU A 130 -9.51 18.19 16.11
C LEU A 130 -9.98 17.49 17.39
N ASP A 131 -10.85 18.11 18.18
CA ASP A 131 -11.34 17.55 19.45
C ASP A 131 -11.97 16.16 19.32
N VAL A 132 -12.81 15.94 18.32
CA VAL A 132 -13.48 14.65 18.10
C VAL A 132 -12.53 13.58 17.54
N MET A 133 -11.49 13.97 16.80
CA MET A 133 -10.59 13.00 16.16
C MET A 133 -9.57 12.41 17.13
N ASN A 134 -9.30 11.11 16.95
CA ASN A 134 -8.27 10.38 17.69
C ASN A 134 -6.88 11.04 17.52
N PRO A 135 -6.06 11.12 18.58
CA PRO A 135 -4.76 11.80 18.55
C PRO A 135 -3.77 11.19 17.54
N LYS A 136 -3.84 9.87 17.30
CA LYS A 136 -3.03 9.18 16.27
C LYS A 136 -3.40 9.59 14.83
N ALA A 137 -4.62 10.06 14.62
CA ALA A 137 -5.06 10.57 13.32
C ALA A 137 -4.73 12.05 13.17
N ARG A 138 -4.78 12.84 14.27
CA ARG A 138 -4.35 14.24 14.30
C ARG A 138 -2.91 14.44 13.82
N GLY A 139 -1.96 13.60 14.28
CA GLY A 139 -0.55 13.70 13.88
C GLY A 139 -0.26 13.41 12.40
N ARG A 140 -1.25 12.96 11.62
CA ARG A 140 -1.14 12.63 10.19
C ARG A 140 -2.01 13.52 9.30
N MET A 141 -2.61 14.56 9.87
CA MET A 141 -3.45 15.50 9.14
C MET A 141 -3.09 16.94 9.50
N ILE A 142 -3.18 17.82 8.52
CA ILE A 142 -3.02 19.26 8.72
C ILE A 142 -4.32 19.91 8.24
N LEU A 143 -4.91 20.71 9.11
CA LEU A 143 -6.13 21.46 8.85
C LEU A 143 -5.78 22.95 8.84
N VAL A 144 -6.07 23.62 7.73
CA VAL A 144 -5.89 25.07 7.60
C VAL A 144 -7.27 25.66 7.31
N PRO A 145 -7.92 26.27 8.31
CA PRO A 145 -9.17 26.98 8.11
C PRO A 145 -8.93 28.31 7.39
N ASP A 146 -9.78 28.62 6.41
CA ASP A 146 -9.87 29.92 5.75
C ASP A 146 -11.28 30.48 5.95
N ASP A 147 -11.44 31.25 7.03
CA ASP A 147 -12.71 31.86 7.41
C ASP A 147 -13.17 32.92 6.41
N ARG A 148 -12.22 33.56 5.70
CA ARG A 148 -12.55 34.60 4.71
C ARG A 148 -13.24 34.01 3.49
N SER A 149 -12.78 32.86 3.02
CA SER A 149 -13.37 32.18 1.86
C SER A 149 -14.41 31.12 2.22
N GLY A 150 -14.60 30.82 3.51
CA GLY A 150 -15.51 29.78 3.98
C GLY A 150 -15.03 28.37 3.61
N LYS A 151 -13.72 28.16 3.52
CA LYS A 151 -13.12 26.89 3.07
C LYS A 151 -12.22 26.31 4.14
N LEU A 152 -12.18 24.97 4.17
CA LEU A 152 -11.26 24.20 4.98
C LEU A 152 -10.29 23.45 4.07
N VAL A 153 -9.01 23.77 4.17
CA VAL A 153 -7.95 23.06 3.46
C VAL A 153 -7.43 21.94 4.34
N VAL A 154 -7.41 20.72 3.82
CA VAL A 154 -7.05 19.51 4.55
C VAL A 154 -5.94 18.80 3.79
N ARG A 155 -4.80 18.57 4.44
CA ARG A 155 -3.78 17.64 3.96
C ARG A 155 -3.85 16.36 4.78
N THR A 156 -4.17 15.25 4.14
CA THR A 156 -4.33 13.95 4.82
C THR A 156 -4.23 12.80 3.82
N PRO A 157 -3.90 11.57 4.27
CA PRO A 157 -4.07 10.37 3.47
C PRO A 157 -5.51 10.17 3.01
N SER A 158 -5.70 9.66 1.79
CA SER A 158 -7.00 9.42 1.14
C SER A 158 -7.97 8.59 2.01
N ALA A 159 -7.45 7.56 2.69
CA ALA A 159 -8.22 6.67 3.56
C ALA A 159 -8.78 7.39 4.81
N VAL A 160 -8.02 8.36 5.35
CA VAL A 160 -8.43 9.15 6.51
C VAL A 160 -9.42 10.24 6.09
N TYR A 161 -9.24 10.83 4.90
CA TYR A 161 -10.13 11.86 4.37
C TYR A 161 -11.59 11.40 4.31
N LYS A 162 -11.88 10.16 3.91
CA LYS A 162 -13.26 9.63 3.85
C LYS A 162 -13.97 9.69 5.20
N LYS A 163 -13.27 9.39 6.29
CA LYS A 163 -13.83 9.44 7.66
C LYS A 163 -14.02 10.89 8.12
N LEU A 164 -13.05 11.74 7.80
CA LEU A 164 -13.11 13.16 8.06
C LEU A 164 -14.26 13.84 7.31
N ASP A 165 -14.50 13.48 6.05
CA ASP A 165 -15.61 14.02 5.23
C ASP A 165 -16.97 13.74 5.87
N LEU A 166 -17.16 12.51 6.36
CA LEU A 166 -18.38 12.12 7.08
C LEU A 166 -18.54 12.90 8.39
N LEU A 167 -17.45 13.11 9.13
CA LEU A 167 -17.47 13.89 10.35
C LEU A 167 -17.83 15.35 10.07
N ILE A 168 -17.16 15.97 9.08
CA ILE A 168 -17.42 17.35 8.67
C ILE A 168 -18.89 17.52 8.26
N ARG A 169 -19.46 16.62 7.45
CA ARG A 169 -20.88 16.67 7.08
C ARG A 169 -21.85 16.58 8.26
N ARG A 170 -21.45 15.88 9.34
CA ARG A 170 -22.26 15.76 10.55
C ARG A 170 -22.12 16.94 11.50
N LEU A 171 -21.00 17.65 11.44
CA LEU A 171 -20.76 18.85 12.25
C LEU A 171 -21.27 20.12 11.57
N ASP A 172 -21.15 20.20 10.25
CA ASP A 172 -21.63 21.31 9.41
C ASP A 172 -23.14 21.17 9.13
N ILE A 173 -23.93 21.20 10.20
CA ILE A 173 -25.39 21.22 10.17
C ILE A 173 -25.82 22.65 10.52
N PRO A 174 -26.89 23.20 9.91
CA PRO A 174 -27.44 24.47 10.36
C PRO A 174 -27.78 24.36 11.84
N SER A 175 -27.07 25.12 12.67
CA SER A 175 -27.36 25.21 14.08
C SER A 175 -28.78 25.75 14.22
N ARG A 176 -29.69 24.95 14.77
CA ARG A 176 -31.00 25.42 15.25
C ARG A 176 -30.75 26.26 16.49
N THR A 177 -30.10 27.40 16.31
CA THR A 177 -29.83 28.34 17.39
C THR A 177 -31.18 28.94 17.76
N ARG A 178 -31.74 28.47 18.87
CA ARG A 178 -32.59 29.35 19.68
C ARG A 178 -31.73 30.58 19.97
N PRO A 179 -32.20 31.81 19.68
CA PRO A 179 -31.43 33.00 19.98
C PRO A 179 -31.01 32.94 21.45
N SER A 180 -29.69 32.85 21.70
CA SER A 180 -29.12 32.89 23.05
C SER A 180 -29.40 34.24 23.73
N THR A 181 -29.76 35.24 22.93
CA THR A 181 -30.34 36.49 23.38
C THR A 181 -31.79 36.27 23.80
N HIS A 182 -32.00 35.94 25.07
CA HIS A 182 -33.32 36.08 25.69
C HIS A 182 -33.55 37.57 25.95
N VAL A 183 -34.31 38.22 25.07
CA VAL A 183 -34.80 39.58 25.36
C VAL A 183 -35.88 39.43 26.42
N ILE A 184 -35.64 39.95 27.62
CA ILE A 184 -36.65 40.04 28.67
C ILE A 184 -37.34 41.40 28.47
N PRO A 185 -38.65 41.43 28.14
CA PRO A 185 -39.36 42.70 28.03
C PRO A 185 -39.36 43.40 29.40
N ALA A 186 -39.13 44.72 29.40
CA ALA A 186 -39.18 45.52 30.61
C ALA A 186 -40.62 45.56 31.16
N PRO A 187 -40.81 45.54 32.50
CA PRO A 187 -42.14 45.71 33.09
C PRO A 187 -42.69 47.08 32.71
N GLU A 188 -43.94 47.11 32.23
CA GLU A 188 -44.66 48.35 31.93
C GLU A 188 -44.76 49.20 33.21
N ALA A 189 -44.27 50.44 33.15
CA ALA A 189 -44.37 51.39 34.26
C ALA A 189 -45.83 51.91 34.36
N PRO A 190 -46.39 52.03 35.57
CA PRO A 190 -47.77 52.47 35.80
C PRO A 190 -48.03 53.94 35.46
#